data_AF-A0A7S6MT95-F1
#
_entry.id   AF-A0A7S6MT95-F1
#
_cell.length_a   1.000
_cell.length_b   1.000
_cell.length_c   1.000
_cell.angle_alpha   90.00
_cell.angle_beta   90.00
_cell.angle_gamma   90.00
#
_symmetry.space_group_name_H-M   'P 1'
#
loop_
_entity.id
_entity.type
_entity.pdbx_description
1 polymer ?
#
loop_
_entity_poly.entity_id
_entity_poly.type
_entity_poly.pdbx_seq_one_letter_code
_entity_poly.pdbx_strand_id
1 'polypeptide(L)'
;MKLAILEEAKQFGIAQTSRKHGVSASQIHDWKKKCRVLGVAGLSGTVRKGDPETHRLRLENQALKEMIAVQALALLTKHSLLKQQSNRSGAAHDRP
;
A
#
# COMPACT_ATOMS: atom_id res chain seq x y z
N MET A 1 24.95 10.66 -5.57
CA MET A 1 25.08 10.93 -7.01
C MET A 1 23.74 11.17 -7.72
N LYS A 2 22.81 10.20 -7.81
CA LYS A 2 21.53 10.36 -8.53
C LYS A 2 20.59 11.45 -8.00
N LEU A 3 20.60 11.70 -6.69
CA LEU A 3 19.77 12.74 -6.07
C LEU A 3 20.23 14.15 -6.47
N ALA A 4 21.55 14.36 -6.61
CA ALA A 4 22.11 15.62 -7.09
C ALA A 4 21.72 15.90 -8.56
N ILE A 5 21.73 14.86 -9.41
CA ILE A 5 21.26 14.96 -10.81
C ILE A 5 19.77 15.34 -10.87
N LEU A 6 18.94 14.83 -9.95
CA LEU A 6 17.53 15.18 -9.87
C LEU A 6 17.28 16.62 -9.43
N GLU A 7 18.06 17.14 -8.47
CA GLU A 7 17.97 18.55 -8.06
C GLU A 7 18.46 19.48 -9.16
N GLU A 8 19.54 19.12 -9.85
CA GLU A 8 20.04 19.88 -11.00
C GLU A 8 19.03 19.88 -12.15
N ALA A 9 18.37 18.75 -12.42
CA ALA A 9 17.31 18.66 -13.42
C ALA A 9 16.06 19.48 -13.07
N LYS A 10 15.81 19.78 -11.79
CA LYS A 10 14.75 20.72 -11.37
C LYS A 10 15.16 22.16 -11.62
N GLN A 11 16.42 22.51 -11.40
CA GLN A 11 16.93 23.89 -11.54
C GLN A 11 17.18 24.27 -13.00
N PHE A 12 17.79 23.39 -13.78
CA PHE A 12 18.29 23.68 -15.14
C PHE A 12 17.50 22.95 -16.23
N GLY A 13 16.59 22.05 -15.85
CA GLY A 13 15.76 21.29 -16.77
C GLY A 13 16.42 19.98 -17.24
N ILE A 14 15.56 18.99 -17.51
CA ILE A 14 15.95 17.61 -17.78
C ILE A 14 16.84 17.49 -19.02
N ALA A 15 16.60 18.27 -20.07
CA ALA A 15 17.35 18.20 -21.32
C ALA A 15 18.82 18.64 -21.16
N GLN A 16 19.06 19.69 -20.39
CA GLN A 16 20.42 20.20 -20.13
C GLN A 16 21.19 19.24 -19.21
N THR A 17 20.55 18.79 -18.13
CA THR A 17 21.14 17.84 -17.18
C THR A 17 21.42 16.48 -17.82
N SER A 18 20.55 16.02 -18.72
CA SER A 18 20.73 14.79 -19.50
C SER A 18 22.03 14.81 -20.31
N ARG A 19 22.29 15.90 -21.04
CA ARG A 19 23.52 16.07 -21.84
C ARG A 19 24.76 16.17 -20.96
N LYS A 20 24.68 16.90 -19.85
CA LYS A 20 25.82 17.14 -18.94
C LYS A 20 26.28 15.86 -18.23
N HIS A 21 25.35 15.01 -17.83
CA HIS A 21 25.65 13.79 -17.06
C HIS A 21 25.59 12.50 -17.89
N GLY A 22 25.37 12.60 -19.21
CA GLY A 22 25.30 11.44 -20.11
C GLY A 22 24.15 10.47 -19.80
N VAL A 23 23.07 10.94 -19.18
CA VAL A 23 21.91 10.12 -18.76
C VAL A 23 20.70 10.46 -19.59
N SER A 24 19.92 9.46 -20.00
CA SER A 24 18.72 9.70 -20.80
C SER A 24 17.66 10.48 -20.00
N ALA A 25 16.88 11.33 -20.69
CA ALA A 25 15.74 12.01 -20.09
C ALA A 25 14.76 11.02 -19.44
N SER A 26 14.53 9.86 -20.08
CA SER A 26 13.70 8.77 -19.55
C SER A 26 14.20 8.25 -18.21
N GLN A 27 15.52 8.05 -18.03
CA GLN A 27 16.08 7.64 -16.74
C GLN A 27 15.86 8.70 -15.65
N ILE A 28 15.97 9.98 -15.98
CA ILE A 28 15.73 11.08 -15.03
C ILE A 28 14.26 11.10 -14.60
N HIS A 29 13.32 10.92 -15.54
CA HIS A 29 11.89 10.79 -15.25
C HIS A 29 11.58 9.57 -14.37
N ASP A 30 12.19 8.42 -14.64
CA ASP A 30 12.04 7.21 -13.85
C ASP A 30 12.57 7.39 -12.43
N TRP A 31 13.73 8.03 -12.26
CA TRP A 31 14.27 8.35 -10.96
C TRP A 31 13.37 9.32 -10.19
N LYS A 32 12.80 10.33 -10.86
CA LYS A 32 11.82 11.25 -10.26
C LYS A 32 10.59 10.49 -9.76
N LYS A 33 10.06 9.56 -10.56
CA LYS A 33 8.91 8.73 -10.20
C LYS A 33 9.24 7.81 -9.02
N LYS A 34 10.38 7.12 -9.04
CA LYS A 34 10.83 6.24 -7.94
C LYS A 34 11.09 7.01 -6.66
N CYS A 35 11.68 8.19 -6.74
CA CYS A 35 11.91 9.07 -5.60
C CYS A 35 10.60 9.58 -4.98
N ARG A 36 9.57 9.85 -5.80
CA ARG A 36 8.25 10.26 -5.30
C ARG A 36 7.53 9.14 -4.54
N VAL A 37 7.71 7.89 -4.95
CA VAL A 37 7.00 6.73 -4.36
C VAL A 37 7.75 6.14 -3.17
N LEU A 38 9.07 6.04 -3.24
CA LEU A 38 9.91 5.32 -2.27
C LEU A 38 10.91 6.24 -1.55
N GLY A 39 10.80 7.56 -1.72
CA GLY A 39 11.77 8.52 -1.19
C GLY A 39 13.17 8.33 -1.77
N VAL A 40 14.18 8.80 -1.05
CA VAL A 40 15.60 8.68 -1.44
C VAL A 40 16.03 7.21 -1.64
N ALA A 41 15.40 6.27 -0.91
CA ALA A 41 15.64 4.84 -1.03
C ALA A 41 15.29 4.30 -2.43
N GLY A 42 14.33 4.91 -3.13
CA GLY A 42 13.95 4.55 -4.51
C GLY A 42 15.00 4.85 -5.57
N LEU A 43 16.04 5.63 -5.23
CA LEU A 43 17.14 5.97 -6.14
C LEU A 43 18.32 5.00 -6.04
N SER A 44 18.37 4.21 -4.97
CA SER A 44 19.27 3.06 -4.89
C SER A 44 18.97 2.16 -6.09
N GLY A 45 19.99 1.87 -6.91
CA GLY A 45 19.86 1.15 -8.19
C GLY A 45 19.29 -0.26 -8.09
N THR A 46 18.89 -0.70 -6.90
CA THR A 46 18.13 -1.90 -6.62
C THR A 46 16.67 -1.71 -7.02
N VAL A 47 16.40 -1.61 -8.33
CA VAL A 47 15.18 -2.25 -8.85
C VAL A 47 15.46 -3.75 -8.78
N ARG A 48 15.43 -4.29 -7.55
CA ARG A 48 15.38 -5.74 -7.36
C ARG A 48 14.05 -6.16 -8.00
N LYS A 49 14.10 -7.14 -8.92
CA LYS A 49 12.94 -7.98 -9.24
C LYS A 49 12.17 -8.18 -7.93
N GLY A 50 10.90 -7.76 -7.91
CA GLY A 50 10.11 -7.47 -6.71
C GLY A 50 10.63 -8.22 -5.49
N ASP A 51 11.16 -7.46 -4.53
CA ASP A 51 11.79 -7.99 -3.34
C ASP A 51 10.96 -9.16 -2.76
N PRO A 52 11.53 -10.39 -2.70
CA PRO A 52 10.79 -11.57 -2.30
C PRO A 52 10.18 -11.42 -0.91
N GLU A 53 10.77 -10.61 -0.04
CA GLU A 53 10.22 -10.25 1.26
C GLU A 53 8.96 -9.40 1.11
N THR A 54 8.97 -8.38 0.26
CA THR A 54 7.78 -7.60 -0.11
C THR A 54 6.66 -8.49 -0.69
N HIS A 55 6.99 -9.51 -1.50
CA HIS A 55 5.99 -10.46 -2.01
C HIS A 55 5.42 -11.33 -0.88
N ARG A 56 6.28 -11.88 -0.01
CA ARG A 56 5.87 -12.68 1.16
C ARG A 56 4.96 -11.87 2.09
N LEU A 57 5.35 -10.63 2.39
CA LEU A 57 4.58 -9.71 3.24
C LEU A 57 3.22 -9.38 2.63
N ARG A 58 3.12 -9.26 1.29
CA ARG A 58 1.82 -9.06 0.62
C ARG A 58 0.91 -10.28 0.74
N LEU A 59 1.43 -11.49 0.56
CA LEU A 59 0.66 -12.72 0.73
C LEU A 59 0.19 -12.88 2.18
N GLU A 60 1.07 -12.65 3.14
CA GLU A 60 0.74 -12.70 4.56
C GLU A 60 -0.31 -11.65 4.92
N ASN A 61 -0.19 -10.43 4.42
CA ASN A 61 -1.19 -9.39 4.61
C ASN A 61 -2.56 -9.75 4.02
N GLN A 62 -2.57 -10.41 2.85
CA GLN A 62 -3.79 -10.89 2.22
C GLN A 62 -4.47 -11.98 3.07
N ALA A 63 -3.72 -12.97 3.54
CA ALA A 63 -4.24 -14.02 4.42
C ALA A 63 -4.80 -13.45 5.73
N LEU A 64 -4.10 -12.46 6.33
CA LEU A 64 -4.58 -11.77 7.53
C LEU A 64 -5.89 -11.00 7.27
N LYS A 65 -6.02 -10.32 6.13
CA LYS A 65 -7.26 -9.62 5.76
C LYS A 65 -8.42 -10.58 5.60
N GLU A 66 -8.19 -11.74 4.96
CA GLU A 66 -9.22 -12.77 4.80
C GLU A 66 -9.67 -13.32 6.16
N MET A 67 -8.73 -13.60 7.07
CA MET A 67 -9.05 -14.05 8.41
C MET A 67 -9.88 -13.01 9.18
N ILE A 68 -9.51 -11.73 9.10
CA ILE A 68 -10.26 -10.64 9.74
C ILE A 68 -11.67 -10.53 9.14
N ALA A 69 -11.81 -10.65 7.83
CA ALA A 69 -13.12 -10.61 7.17
C ALA A 69 -14.04 -11.74 7.67
N VAL A 70 -13.51 -12.96 7.78
CA VAL A 70 -14.25 -14.12 8.31
C VAL A 70 -14.65 -13.91 9.77
N GLN A 71 -13.74 -13.42 10.61
CA GLN A 71 -14.05 -13.12 12.02
C GLN A 71 -15.12 -12.03 12.16
N ALA A 72 -15.04 -10.97 11.36
CA ALA A 72 -16.04 -9.92 11.34
C ALA A 72 -17.42 -10.44 10.96
N LEU A 73 -17.51 -11.30 9.94
CA LEU A 73 -18.77 -11.96 9.55
C LEU A 73 -19.35 -12.85 10.66
N ALA A 74 -18.49 -13.61 11.34
CA ALA A 74 -18.90 -14.45 12.46
C ALA A 74 -19.45 -13.61 13.63
N LEU A 75 -18.78 -12.49 13.95
CA LEU A 75 -19.25 -11.55 14.96
C LEU A 75 -20.60 -10.94 14.58
N LEU A 76 -20.79 -10.50 13.34
CA LEU A 76 -22.07 -9.94 12.88
C LEU A 76 -23.21 -10.95 13.01
N THR A 77 -22.94 -12.21 12.66
CA THR A 77 -23.91 -13.29 12.81
C THR A 77 -24.26 -13.50 14.28
N LYS A 78 -23.27 -13.57 15.16
CA LYS A 78 -23.47 -13.73 16.60
C LYS A 78 -24.30 -12.57 17.20
N HIS A 79 -23.99 -11.33 16.85
CA HIS A 79 -24.76 -10.16 17.30
C HIS A 79 -26.21 -10.23 16.83
N SER A 80 -26.43 -10.63 15.58
CA SER A 80 -27.78 -10.78 15.01
C SER A 80 -28.58 -11.84 15.79
N LEU A 81 -27.98 -12.99 16.10
CA LEU A 81 -28.62 -14.05 16.89
C LEU A 81 -28.96 -13.59 18.31
N LEU A 82 -28.02 -12.92 18.99
CA LEU A 82 -28.25 -12.38 20.33
C LEU A 82 -29.38 -11.35 20.34
N LYS A 83 -29.42 -10.47 19.33
CA LYS A 83 -30.52 -9.50 19.17
C LYS A 83 -31.86 -10.20 18.97
N GLN A 84 -31.92 -11.25 18.14
CA GLN A 84 -33.13 -12.03 17.94
C GLN A 84 -33.57 -12.76 19.22
N GLN A 85 -32.64 -13.33 19.98
CA GLN A 85 -32.92 -13.98 21.25
C GLN A 85 -33.49 -12.98 22.27
N SER A 86 -32.83 -11.83 22.44
CA SER A 86 -33.33 -10.75 23.31
C SER A 86 -34.74 -10.30 22.91
N ASN A 87 -34.99 -10.12 21.61
CA ASN A 87 -36.32 -9.73 21.11
C ASN A 87 -37.39 -10.81 21.35
N ARG A 88 -37.03 -12.10 21.25
CA ARG A 88 -37.94 -13.22 21.55
C ARG A 88 -38.24 -13.35 23.04
N SER A 89 -37.26 -13.09 23.90
CA SER A 89 -37.44 -13.08 25.36
C SER A 89 -38.33 -11.93 25.83
N GLY A 90 -38.21 -10.74 25.20
CA GLY A 90 -39.12 -9.62 25.46
C GLY A 90 -40.56 -9.91 25.03
N ALA A 91 -40.77 -10.54 23.87
CA ALA A 91 -42.11 -10.90 23.37
C ALA A 91 -42.82 -12.00 24.17
N ALA A 92 -42.10 -12.77 24.99
CA ALA A 92 -42.69 -13.80 25.86
C ALA A 92 -43.25 -13.24 27.18
N HIS A 93 -42.81 -12.04 27.59
CA HIS A 93 -43.27 -11.38 28.81
C HIS A 93 -44.51 -10.49 28.60
N ASP A 94 -44.87 -10.24 27.33
CA ASP A 94 -45.91 -9.28 26.91
C ASP A 94 -47.17 -9.96 26.34
N ARG A 95 -47.41 -11.23 26.68
CA ARG A 95 -48.69 -11.90 26.37
C ARG A 95 -49.69 -11.70 27.54
N PRO A 96 -50.95 -11.30 27.24
CA PRO A 96 -51.98 -11.07 28.24
C PRO A 96 -52.42 -12.36 28.95
#